data_AF-A0AA95H9Z6-F1
#
_entry.id   AF-A0AA95H9Z6-F1
#
_cell.length_a   1.000
_cell.length_b   1.000
_cell.length_c   1.000
_cell.angle_alpha   90.00
_cell.angle_beta   90.00
_cell.angle_gamma   90.00
#
_symmetry.space_group_name_H-M   'P 1'
#
loop_
_entity.id
_entity.type
_entity.pdbx_description
1 polymer ?
#
loop_
_entity_poly.entity_id
_entity_poly.type
_entity_poly.pdbx_seq_one_letter_code
_entity_poly.pdbx_strand_id
1 'polypeptide(L)'
;MTVYSKNSHGTLYVLECYNENETFIKFGITSRTIERRYSDKIKMPYSYRILAECTGTPEMIYNLEVGLKNEMKLQHYTPQIEFNGYATECFVRTEEE
;
A
#
# COMPACT_ATOMS: atom_id res chain seq x y z
N MET A 1 -20.68 24.44 -20.00
CA MET A 1 -20.71 23.50 -18.86
C MET A 1 -19.70 22.40 -19.16
N THR A 2 -18.46 22.59 -18.73
CA THR A 2 -17.36 21.67 -19.05
C THR A 2 -17.42 20.50 -18.09
N VAL A 3 -17.76 19.31 -18.61
CA VAL A 3 -17.76 18.06 -17.84
C VAL A 3 -16.31 17.67 -17.58
N TYR A 4 -15.81 17.87 -16.36
CA TYR A 4 -14.52 17.34 -15.95
C TYR A 4 -14.60 15.81 -15.87
N SER A 5 -14.30 15.14 -16.98
CA SER A 5 -14.17 13.69 -17.02
C SER A 5 -12.77 13.29 -16.57
N LYS A 6 -12.46 13.42 -15.27
CA LYS A 6 -11.36 12.65 -14.69
C LYS A 6 -11.96 11.38 -14.11
N ASN A 7 -12.09 10.35 -14.95
CA ASN A 7 -12.13 8.97 -14.46
C ASN A 7 -10.76 8.63 -13.86
N SER A 8 -10.37 9.30 -12.78
CA SER A 8 -9.14 8.97 -12.06
C SER A 8 -9.43 7.69 -11.30
N HIS A 9 -9.12 6.55 -11.89
CA HIS A 9 -9.20 5.28 -11.18
C HIS A 9 -8.16 5.28 -10.04
N GLY A 10 -8.57 4.83 -8.87
CA GLY A 10 -7.67 4.51 -7.77
C GLY A 10 -7.22 3.06 -7.87
N THR A 11 -6.01 2.78 -7.38
CA THR A 11 -5.50 1.41 -7.18
C THR A 11 -5.22 1.23 -5.71
N LEU A 12 -5.82 0.23 -5.08
CA LEU A 12 -5.42 -0.33 -3.80
C LEU A 12 -4.45 -1.48 -4.08
N TYR A 13 -3.37 -1.56 -3.31
CA TYR A 13 -2.38 -2.62 -3.47
C TYR A 13 -1.95 -3.22 -2.13
N VAL A 14 -1.49 -4.46 -2.24
CA VAL A 14 -0.82 -5.21 -1.17
C VAL A 14 0.59 -5.54 -1.64
N LEU A 15 1.59 -5.06 -0.91
CA LEU A 15 3.00 -5.36 -1.17
C LEU A 15 3.56 -6.26 -0.08
N GLU A 16 4.37 -7.22 -0.48
CA GLU A 16 5.38 -7.82 0.39
C GLU A 16 6.65 -6.99 0.27
N CYS A 17 7.06 -6.34 1.35
CA CYS A 17 8.27 -5.54 1.45
C CYS A 17 9.34 -6.35 2.18
N TYR A 18 10.57 -6.37 1.65
CA TYR A 18 11.64 -7.20 2.20
C TYR A 18 13.04 -6.62 1.95
N ASN A 19 13.96 -7.00 2.84
CA ASN A 19 15.40 -6.88 2.69
C ASN A 19 16.06 -8.12 3.37
N GLU A 20 17.34 -8.05 3.70
CA GLU A 20 18.06 -9.15 4.35
C GLU A 20 17.67 -9.37 5.83
N ASN A 21 17.09 -8.37 6.49
CA ASN A 21 16.86 -8.36 7.94
C ASN A 21 15.39 -8.52 8.34
N GLU A 22 14.46 -8.10 7.47
CA GLU A 22 13.03 -8.10 7.78
C GLU A 22 12.17 -8.30 6.53
N THR A 23 10.94 -8.75 6.76
CA THR A 23 9.89 -8.86 5.74
C THR A 23 8.54 -8.54 6.37
N PHE A 24 7.72 -7.75 5.68
CA PHE A 24 6.42 -7.30 6.17
C PHE A 24 5.46 -7.01 5.02
N ILE A 25 4.18 -6.82 5.35
CA ILE A 25 3.14 -6.44 4.39
C ILE A 25 2.90 -4.95 4.45
N LYS A 26 2.72 -4.31 3.29
CA LYS A 26 2.27 -2.93 3.19
C LYS A 26 1.00 -2.82 2.35
N PHE A 27 0.01 -2.11 2.89
CA PHE A 27 -1.13 -1.63 2.10
C PHE A 27 -0.91 -0.19 1.66
N GLY A 28 -1.56 0.18 0.57
CA GLY A 28 -1.70 1.58 0.22
C GLY A 28 -2.53 1.78 -1.02
N ILE A 29 -2.87 3.04 -1.28
CA ILE A 29 -3.60 3.44 -2.47
C ILE A 29 -2.78 4.39 -3.35
N THR A 30 -3.11 4.46 -4.64
CA THR A 30 -2.48 5.39 -5.58
C THR A 30 -3.42 5.74 -6.72
N SER A 31 -3.33 6.97 -7.23
CA SER A 31 -3.98 7.40 -8.50
C SER A 31 -3.03 7.32 -9.70
N ARG A 32 -1.85 6.73 -9.49
CA ARG A 32 -0.77 6.47 -10.45
C ARG A 32 -0.36 5.00 -10.33
N THR A 33 0.62 4.54 -11.11
CA THR A 33 1.17 3.19 -10.91
C THR A 33 1.98 3.08 -9.60
N ILE A 34 2.13 1.86 -9.09
CA ILE A 34 2.91 1.56 -7.88
C ILE A 34 4.37 1.97 -8.07
N GLU A 35 4.95 1.70 -9.24
CA GLU A 35 6.33 2.06 -9.56
C GLU A 35 6.52 3.57 -9.55
N ARG A 36 5.52 4.34 -10.01
CA ARG A 36 5.59 5.80 -9.97
C ARG A 36 5.43 6.36 -8.56
N ARG A 37 4.67 5.70 -7.69
CA ARG A 37 4.58 6.05 -6.25
C ARG A 37 5.91 5.77 -5.55
N TYR A 38 6.57 4.68 -5.92
CA TYR A 38 7.83 4.21 -5.34
C TYR A 38 8.99 4.35 -6.33
N SER A 39 9.11 5.54 -6.93
CA SER A 39 10.04 5.83 -8.02
C SER A 39 11.52 5.86 -7.61
N ASP A 40 11.81 5.85 -6.31
CA ASP A 40 13.14 6.00 -5.77
C ASP A 40 13.24 5.31 -4.40
N LYS A 41 14.48 5.11 -3.95
CA LYS A 41 14.80 4.44 -2.68
C LYS A 41 14.43 5.24 -1.44
N ILE A 42 14.17 6.54 -1.57
CA ILE A 42 13.70 7.36 -0.44
C ILE A 42 12.22 7.05 -0.17
N LYS A 43 11.41 6.91 -1.23
CA LYS A 43 9.98 6.57 -1.13
C LYS A 43 9.72 5.11 -0.81
N MET A 44 10.60 4.20 -1.25
CA MET A 44 10.56 2.78 -0.92
C MET A 44 11.99 2.26 -0.71
N PRO A 45 12.48 2.23 0.55
CA PRO A 45 13.83 1.75 0.85
C PRO A 45 13.97 0.23 0.72
N TYR A 46 12.85 -0.50 0.72
CA TYR A 46 12.79 -1.95 0.59
C TYR A 46 12.71 -2.42 -0.87
N SER A 47 13.08 -3.67 -1.11
CA SER A 47 12.58 -4.39 -2.28
C SER A 47 11.13 -4.79 -2.02
N TYR A 48 10.34 -4.94 -3.08
CA TYR A 48 8.94 -5.35 -2.92
C TYR A 48 8.45 -6.26 -4.03
N ARG A 49 7.43 -7.05 -3.70
CA ARG A 49 6.63 -7.83 -4.63
C ARG A 49 5.17 -7.44 -4.48
N ILE A 50 4.48 -7.26 -5.60
CA ILE A 50 3.03 -7.03 -5.61
C ILE A 50 2.36 -8.38 -5.34
N LEU A 51 1.57 -8.46 -4.27
CA LEU A 51 0.76 -9.64 -3.94
C LEU A 51 -0.65 -9.54 -4.51
N ALA A 52 -1.23 -8.34 -4.47
CA ALA A 52 -2.57 -8.08 -5.00
C ALA A 52 -2.73 -6.61 -5.38
N GLU A 53 -3.59 -6.37 -6.37
CA GLU A 53 -4.03 -5.04 -6.80
C GLU A 53 -5.53 -5.05 -7.08
N CYS A 54 -6.21 -3.98 -6.69
CA CYS A 54 -7.61 -3.75 -6.99
C CYS A 54 -7.77 -2.32 -7.52
N THR A 55 -8.44 -2.16 -8.66
CA THR A 55 -8.70 -0.86 -9.27
C THR A 55 -10.18 -0.50 -9.20
N GLY A 56 -10.49 0.78 -9.06
CA GLY A 56 -11.87 1.22 -8.97
C GLY A 56 -12.02 2.73 -8.88
N THR A 57 -13.18 3.19 -8.42
CA THR A 57 -13.40 4.61 -8.17
C THR A 57 -12.57 5.05 -6.95
N PRO A 58 -12.14 6.32 -6.86
CA PRO A 58 -11.41 6.82 -5.70
C PRO A 58 -12.14 6.57 -4.38
N GLU A 59 -13.47 6.74 -4.36
CA GLU A 59 -14.31 6.52 -3.19
C GLU A 59 -14.29 5.05 -2.76
N MET A 60 -14.49 4.12 -3.69
CA MET A 60 -14.47 2.68 -3.38
C MET A 60 -13.10 2.26 -2.83
N ILE A 61 -12.03 2.71 -3.47
CA ILE A 61 -10.65 2.39 -3.09
C ILE A 61 -10.30 2.96 -1.71
N TYR A 62 -10.71 4.19 -1.42
CA TYR A 62 -10.53 4.79 -0.11
C TYR A 62 -11.31 4.04 0.98
N ASN A 63 -12.57 3.69 0.73
CA ASN A 63 -13.39 2.93 1.68
C ASN A 63 -12.79 1.55 1.97
N LEU A 64 -12.25 0.86 0.95
CA LEU A 64 -11.54 -0.41 1.12
C LEU A 64 -10.29 -0.25 1.98
N GLU A 65 -9.48 0.79 1.74
CA GLU A 65 -8.28 1.06 2.54
C GLU A 65 -8.62 1.30 4.02
N VAL A 66 -9.66 2.10 4.29
CA VAL A 66 -10.12 2.37 5.66
C VAL A 66 -10.61 1.08 6.33
N GLY A 67 -11.37 0.25 5.61
CA GLY A 67 -11.81 -1.06 6.09
C GLY A 67 -10.64 -1.95 6.50
N LEU A 68 -9.66 -2.12 5.60
CA LEU A 68 -8.48 -2.95 5.84
C LEU A 68 -7.64 -2.43 7.01
N LYS A 69 -7.40 -1.11 7.11
CA LYS A 69 -6.64 -0.52 8.23
C LYS A 69 -7.31 -0.77 9.58
N ASN A 70 -8.65 -0.77 9.63
CA ASN A 70 -9.40 -1.05 10.85
C ASN A 70 -9.33 -2.53 11.23
N GLU A 71 -9.47 -3.43 10.25
CA GLU A 71 -9.41 -4.88 10.47
C GLU A 71 -8.00 -5.33 10.92
N MET A 72 -6.97 -4.77 10.29
CA MET A 72 -5.56 -5.15 10.51
C MET A 72 -4.90 -4.41 11.67
N LYS A 73 -5.64 -3.58 12.42
CA LYS A 73 -5.07 -2.65 13.43
C LYS A 73 -4.19 -3.33 14.48
N LEU A 74 -4.52 -4.56 14.86
CA LEU A 74 -3.76 -5.34 15.86
C LEU A 74 -2.51 -6.03 15.28
N GLN A 75 -2.36 -6.07 13.96
CA GLN A 75 -1.25 -6.71 13.26
C GLN A 75 -0.23 -5.68 12.75
N HIS A 76 -0.24 -4.46 13.30
CA HIS A 76 0.69 -3.42 12.88
C HIS A 76 2.14 -3.85 13.07
N TYR A 77 2.98 -3.49 12.11
CA TYR A 77 4.42 -3.71 12.13
C TYR A 77 5.13 -2.39 11.87
N THR A 78 6.14 -2.08 12.68
CA THR A 78 7.01 -0.91 12.47
C THR A 78 8.31 -1.36 11.81
N PRO A 79 8.53 -1.03 10.52
CA PRO A 79 9.76 -1.37 9.82
C PRO A 79 11.00 -0.73 10.46
N GLN A 80 12.17 -1.37 10.33
CA GLN A 80 13.43 -0.83 10.87
C GLN A 80 13.91 0.43 10.13
N ILE A 81 13.57 0.55 8.84
CA ILE A 81 13.87 1.72 8.00
C ILE A 81 12.57 2.48 7.76
N GLU A 82 12.50 3.71 8.25
CA GLU A 82 11.31 4.54 8.12
C GLU A 82 11.12 5.07 6.69
N PHE A 83 9.86 5.16 6.26
CA PHE A 83 9.44 5.74 4.99
C PHE A 83 7.96 6.17 5.07
N ASN A 84 7.44 6.84 4.05
CA ASN A 84 6.06 7.34 4.12
C ASN A 84 5.02 6.19 4.32
N GLY A 85 4.24 6.30 5.40
CA GLY A 85 3.22 5.32 5.80
C GLY A 85 3.75 4.15 6.64
N TYR A 86 5.02 4.12 7.03
CA TYR A 86 5.60 3.04 7.85
C TYR A 86 4.83 2.78 9.16
N ALA A 87 4.42 3.85 9.85
CA ALA A 87 3.80 3.77 11.17
C ALA A 87 2.31 3.39 11.18
N THR A 88 1.65 3.30 10.01
CA THR A 88 0.19 3.09 9.95
C THR A 88 -0.26 2.13 8.85
N GLU A 89 0.62 1.78 7.92
CA GLU A 89 0.26 1.02 6.72
C GLU A 89 1.09 -0.25 6.55
N CYS A 90 1.90 -0.61 7.55
CA CYS A 90 2.74 -1.80 7.55
C CYS A 90 2.24 -2.80 8.60
N PHE A 91 2.27 -4.08 8.25
CA PHE A 91 1.66 -5.15 9.03
C PHE A 91 2.53 -6.41 9.03
N VAL A 92 2.35 -7.24 10.05
CA VAL A 92 3.05 -8.52 10.19
C VAL A 92 2.71 -9.41 9.00
N ARG A 93 3.73 -10.05 8.43
CA ARG A 93 3.53 -11.11 7.42
C ARG A 93 3.10 -12.38 8.13
N THR A 94 1.84 -12.76 7.98
CA THR A 94 1.34 -14.07 8.38
C THR A 94 1.63 -15.07 7.27
N GLU A 95 2.29 -16.17 7.59
CA GLU A 95 2.37 -17.32 6.67
C GLU A 95 1.08 -18.11 6.85
N GLU A 96 0.32 -18.30 5.77
CA GLU A 96 -0.70 -19.35 5.72
C GLU A 96 0.03 -20.67 5.41
N GLU A 97 -0.06 -21.63 6.33
CA GLU A 97 0.45 -23.01 6.16
C GLU A 97 -0.31 -23.78 5.08
#